data_AF-A0A257QL36-F1
#
_entry.id   AF-A0A257QL36-F1
#
_cell.length_a   1.000
_cell.length_b   1.000
_cell.length_c   1.000
_cell.angle_alpha   90.00
_cell.angle_beta   90.00
_cell.angle_gamma   90.00
#
_symmetry.space_group_name_H-M   'P 1'
#
loop_
_entity.id
_entity.type
_entity.pdbx_description
1 polymer ?
#
loop_
_entity_poly.entity_id
_entity_poly.type
_entity_poly.pdbx_seq_one_letter_code
_entity_poly.pdbx_strand_id
1 'polypeptide(L)'
;MTDTQHAATPDIQRLTLALPDARKKVLLHSCCAPCSGEVMEAMAASGIDYSIYFYNPNIHPVHEYEIRKNENIRFAQQHRIEFIDADYDTDNWFERIKGLENEPERGARCTACFDMRFERTALYAHEHGFDTIVSSLGISRWKDMDQINRSGQRAAARYP
;
A
#
# COMPACT_ATOMS: atom_id res chain seq x y z
N MET A 1 27.78 -4.42 -32.25
CA MET A 1 26.36 -4.44 -31.86
C MET A 1 26.15 -5.70 -31.05
N THR A 2 26.24 -5.60 -29.72
CA THR A 2 26.07 -6.75 -28.82
C THR A 2 24.61 -6.84 -28.44
N ASP A 3 23.93 -7.86 -28.98
CA ASP A 3 22.58 -8.24 -28.58
C ASP A 3 22.53 -8.49 -27.07
N THR A 4 21.81 -7.61 -26.37
CA THR A 4 21.52 -7.81 -24.95
C THR A 4 20.36 -8.79 -24.87
N GLN A 5 20.70 -10.06 -24.65
CA GLN A 5 19.73 -11.10 -24.33
C GLN A 5 18.93 -10.67 -23.10
N HIS A 6 17.65 -10.37 -23.29
CA HIS A 6 16.70 -10.29 -22.19
C HIS A 6 16.58 -11.69 -21.61
N ALA A 7 17.17 -11.90 -20.44
CA ALA A 7 16.98 -13.14 -19.69
C ALA A 7 15.48 -13.32 -19.42
N ALA A 8 14.89 -14.38 -19.98
CA ALA A 8 13.52 -14.75 -19.69
C ALA A 8 13.43 -15.03 -18.18
N THR A 9 12.56 -14.29 -17.51
CA THR A 9 12.22 -14.50 -16.10
C THR A 9 11.70 -15.95 -15.96
N PRO A 10 12.17 -16.72 -14.97
CA PRO A 10 11.70 -18.10 -14.78
C PRO A 10 10.18 -18.12 -14.66
N ASP A 11 9.56 -19.14 -15.27
CA ASP A 11 8.12 -19.37 -15.25
C ASP A 11 7.68 -19.79 -13.84
N ILE A 12 7.57 -18.80 -12.96
CA ILE A 12 7.04 -18.97 -11.61
C ILE A 12 5.53 -19.08 -11.76
N GLN A 13 4.99 -20.29 -11.58
CA GLN A 13 3.56 -20.53 -11.56
C GLN A 13 2.93 -19.78 -10.37
N ARG A 14 2.40 -18.57 -10.62
CA ARG A 14 1.78 -17.73 -9.59
C ARG A 14 0.39 -18.23 -9.23
N LEU A 15 0.07 -18.15 -7.94
CA LEU A 15 -1.29 -18.40 -7.47
C LEU A 15 -2.23 -17.35 -8.09
N THR A 16 -3.31 -17.80 -8.72
CA THR A 16 -4.37 -16.90 -9.19
C THR A 16 -5.17 -16.39 -7.99
N LEU A 17 -5.20 -15.07 -7.82
CA LEU A 17 -5.98 -14.40 -6.80
C LEU A 17 -7.40 -14.15 -7.32
N ALA A 18 -8.39 -14.22 -6.42
CA ALA A 18 -9.76 -13.86 -6.70
C ALA A 18 -10.24 -12.79 -5.71
N LEU A 19 -10.99 -11.81 -6.20
CA LEU A 19 -11.67 -10.85 -5.34
C LEU A 19 -12.93 -11.48 -4.72
N PRO A 20 -13.36 -11.03 -3.54
CA PRO A 20 -14.67 -11.39 -3.01
C PRO A 20 -15.81 -11.07 -4.00
N ASP A 21 -16.89 -11.84 -3.94
CA ASP A 21 -17.97 -11.79 -4.93
C ASP A 21 -18.48 -10.36 -5.20
N ALA A 22 -18.69 -10.06 -6.48
CA ALA A 22 -19.17 -8.79 -7.03
C ALA A 22 -18.24 -7.56 -6.90
N ARG A 23 -17.03 -7.70 -6.34
CA ARG A 23 -16.03 -6.62 -6.28
C ARG A 23 -15.19 -6.54 -7.55
N LYS A 24 -14.87 -5.33 -8.00
CA LYS A 24 -14.19 -5.07 -9.29
C LYS A 24 -13.17 -3.95 -9.26
N LYS A 25 -13.26 -2.99 -8.33
CA LYS A 25 -12.42 -1.79 -8.34
C LYS A 25 -11.57 -1.70 -7.09
N VAL A 26 -10.30 -2.10 -7.22
CA VAL A 26 -9.37 -2.26 -6.10
C VAL A 26 -8.48 -1.04 -5.92
N LEU A 27 -8.36 -0.57 -4.68
CA LEU A 27 -7.38 0.44 -4.28
C LEU A 27 -6.28 -0.23 -3.44
N LEU A 28 -5.06 -0.28 -3.96
CA LEU A 28 -3.90 -0.78 -3.25
C LEU A 28 -3.22 0.35 -2.48
N HIS A 29 -3.34 0.35 -1.15
CA HIS A 29 -2.46 1.15 -0.31
C HIS A 29 -1.01 0.64 -0.40
N SER A 30 -0.11 1.51 -0.83
CA SER A 30 1.34 1.28 -0.89
C SER A 30 2.11 2.22 0.03
N CYS A 31 2.97 1.66 0.89
CA CYS A 31 3.83 2.43 1.78
C CYS A 31 5.31 2.47 1.35
N CYS A 32 5.71 1.65 0.38
CA CYS A 32 7.07 1.57 -0.19
C CYS A 32 7.06 0.70 -1.47
N ALA A 33 7.90 1.07 -2.45
CA ALA A 33 7.98 0.38 -3.74
C ALA A 33 8.49 -1.08 -3.68
N PRO A 34 9.61 -1.41 -2.99
CA PRO A 34 10.09 -2.81 -2.95
C PRO A 34 9.15 -3.73 -2.17
N CYS A 35 8.29 -3.16 -1.32
CA CYS A 35 7.36 -3.89 -0.47
C CYS A 35 6.05 -4.24 -1.17
N SER A 36 5.81 -3.71 -2.37
CA SER A 36 4.55 -3.91 -3.09
C SER A 36 4.71 -4.60 -4.44
N GLY A 37 5.94 -4.68 -4.98
CA GLY A 37 6.22 -5.34 -6.26
C GLY A 37 5.59 -6.73 -6.41
N GLU A 38 5.80 -7.65 -5.45
CA GLU A 38 5.20 -8.99 -5.56
C GLU A 38 3.66 -8.97 -5.50
N VAL A 39 3.07 -8.13 -4.65
CA VAL A 39 1.59 -7.99 -4.56
C VAL A 39 1.03 -7.40 -5.84
N MET A 40 1.69 -6.38 -6.39
CA MET A 40 1.33 -5.72 -7.63
C MET A 40 1.44 -6.67 -8.83
N GLU A 41 2.54 -7.43 -8.92
CA GLU A 41 2.75 -8.45 -9.95
C GLU A 41 1.74 -9.59 -9.84
N ALA A 42 1.44 -10.07 -8.63
CA ALA A 42 0.45 -11.12 -8.41
C ALA A 42 -0.97 -10.68 -8.78
N MET A 43 -1.37 -9.44 -8.45
CA MET A 43 -2.66 -8.88 -8.87
C MET A 43 -2.73 -8.70 -10.39
N ALA A 44 -1.68 -8.17 -11.02
CA ALA A 44 -1.61 -8.03 -12.47
C ALA A 44 -1.67 -9.39 -13.19
N ALA A 45 -0.92 -10.40 -12.71
CA ALA A 45 -0.94 -11.76 -13.23
C ALA A 45 -2.31 -12.45 -13.04
N SER A 46 -3.06 -12.05 -12.01
CA SER A 46 -4.43 -12.53 -11.76
C SER A 46 -5.50 -11.78 -12.55
N GLY A 47 -5.13 -10.80 -13.38
CA GLY A 47 -6.06 -9.98 -14.15
C GLY A 47 -6.93 -9.06 -13.29
N ILE A 48 -6.47 -8.74 -12.07
CA ILE A 48 -7.15 -7.80 -11.17
C ILE A 48 -6.78 -6.38 -11.62
N ASP A 49 -7.78 -5.57 -11.90
CA ASP A 49 -7.62 -4.14 -12.14
C ASP A 49 -7.54 -3.40 -10.80
N TYR A 50 -6.50 -2.58 -10.63
CA TYR A 50 -6.26 -1.85 -9.39
C TYR A 50 -5.53 -0.53 -9.63
N SER A 51 -5.74 0.40 -8.71
CA SER A 51 -4.99 1.66 -8.63
C SER A 51 -4.10 1.67 -7.40
N ILE A 52 -2.94 2.33 -7.50
CA ILE A 52 -1.98 2.45 -6.41
C ILE A 52 -2.24 3.75 -5.67
N TYR A 53 -2.48 3.65 -4.36
CA TYR A 53 -2.62 4.77 -3.44
C TYR A 53 -1.37 4.87 -2.57
N PHE A 54 -0.53 5.85 -2.84
CA PHE A 54 0.69 6.08 -2.05
C PHE A 54 0.41 7.06 -0.92
N TYR A 55 0.47 6.57 0.32
CA TYR A 55 0.29 7.41 1.50
C TYR A 55 1.08 6.85 2.68
N ASN A 56 2.15 7.54 3.07
CA ASN A 56 2.98 7.14 4.21
C ASN A 56 3.67 8.36 4.85
N PRO A 57 2.97 9.09 5.72
CA PRO A 57 3.48 10.31 6.34
C PRO A 57 4.57 10.07 7.40
N ASN A 58 4.87 8.80 7.74
CA ASN A 58 5.92 8.40 8.69
C ASN A 58 7.31 8.23 8.03
N ILE A 59 7.43 8.37 6.70
CA ILE A 59 8.75 8.25 6.07
C ILE A 59 9.50 9.55 6.30
N HIS A 60 10.59 9.50 7.05
CA HIS A 60 11.46 10.64 7.26
C HIS A 60 12.92 10.24 7.03
N PRO A 61 13.78 11.16 6.55
CA PRO A 61 13.47 12.53 6.12
C PRO A 61 12.71 12.60 4.77
N VAL A 62 12.24 13.79 4.36
CA VAL A 62 11.47 14.00 3.12
C VAL A 62 12.14 13.43 1.87
N HIS A 63 13.47 13.44 1.81
CA HIS A 63 14.22 12.86 0.70
C HIS A 63 13.95 11.35 0.54
N GLU A 64 13.82 10.60 1.64
CA GLU A 64 13.47 9.18 1.60
C GLU A 64 12.02 8.97 1.15
N TYR A 65 11.11 9.87 1.51
CA TYR A 65 9.72 9.85 1.04
C TYR A 65 9.67 9.97 -0.49
N GLU A 66 10.37 10.97 -1.03
CA GLU A 66 10.44 11.21 -2.48
C GLU A 66 11.07 10.04 -3.23
N ILE A 67 12.15 9.44 -2.72
CA ILE A 67 12.74 8.23 -3.32
C ILE A 67 11.71 7.10 -3.41
N ARG A 68 11.04 6.80 -2.29
CA ARG A 68 10.06 5.70 -2.24
C ARG A 68 8.84 5.96 -3.12
N LYS A 69 8.40 7.21 -3.20
CA LYS A 69 7.32 7.65 -4.09
C LYS A 69 7.71 7.46 -5.56
N ASN A 70 8.86 7.99 -5.96
CA ASN A 70 9.32 7.95 -7.34
C ASN A 70 9.52 6.52 -7.84
N GLU A 71 9.94 5.59 -6.99
CA GLU A 71 10.04 4.19 -7.39
C GLU A 71 8.65 3.53 -7.58
N ASN A 72 7.62 3.90 -6.80
CA ASN A 72 6.25 3.44 -7.08
C ASN A 72 5.71 4.04 -8.38
N ILE A 73 5.98 5.33 -8.64
CA ILE A 73 5.57 5.99 -9.90
C ILE A 73 6.19 5.28 -11.09
N ARG A 74 7.49 4.96 -11.02
CA ARG A 74 8.20 4.22 -12.07
C ARG A 74 7.57 2.85 -12.32
N PHE A 75 7.29 2.09 -11.26
CA PHE A 75 6.61 0.80 -11.36
C PHE A 75 5.22 0.94 -12.00
N ALA A 76 4.41 1.88 -11.51
CA ALA A 76 3.07 2.15 -12.02
C ALA A 76 3.09 2.48 -13.52
N GLN A 77 4.02 3.33 -13.96
CA GLN A 77 4.20 3.70 -15.37
C GLN A 77 4.60 2.50 -16.24
N GLN A 78 5.55 1.67 -15.77
CA GLN A 78 6.01 0.49 -16.49
C GLN A 78 4.86 -0.52 -16.73
N HIS A 79 3.96 -0.64 -15.77
CA HIS A 79 2.85 -1.60 -15.81
C HIS A 79 1.50 -0.99 -16.21
N ARG A 80 1.46 0.32 -16.56
CA ARG A 80 0.25 1.08 -16.92
C ARG A 80 -0.83 1.04 -15.84
N ILE A 81 -0.41 1.15 -14.59
CA ILE A 81 -1.28 1.18 -13.42
C ILE A 81 -1.53 2.64 -13.04
N GLU A 82 -2.75 2.98 -12.65
CA GLU A 82 -3.07 4.31 -12.12
C GLU A 82 -2.33 4.54 -10.79
N PHE A 83 -1.67 5.68 -10.65
CA PHE A 83 -0.96 6.07 -9.43
C PHE A 83 -1.56 7.33 -8.83
N ILE A 84 -1.89 7.26 -7.55
CA ILE A 84 -2.49 8.32 -6.77
C ILE A 84 -1.50 8.72 -5.68
N ASP A 85 -0.97 9.94 -5.79
CA ASP A 85 -0.10 10.56 -4.79
C ASP A 85 -0.96 11.27 -3.75
N ALA A 86 -0.97 10.78 -2.51
CA ALA A 86 -1.64 11.46 -1.42
C ALA A 86 -0.68 12.41 -0.69
N ASP A 87 -1.24 13.43 -0.04
CA ASP A 87 -0.47 14.46 0.66
C ASP A 87 0.49 13.86 1.70
N TYR A 88 1.72 14.38 1.74
CA TYR A 88 2.72 14.05 2.75
C TYR A 88 2.40 14.76 4.08
N ASP A 89 1.36 14.28 4.76
CA ASP A 89 0.75 14.87 5.97
C ASP A 89 1.55 14.56 7.25
N THR A 90 2.80 15.02 7.31
CA THR A 90 3.74 14.73 8.40
C THR A 90 3.35 15.34 9.73
N ASP A 91 2.84 16.57 9.71
CA ASP A 91 2.57 17.32 10.94
C ASP A 91 1.44 16.66 11.74
N ASN A 92 0.39 16.24 11.03
CA ASN A 92 -0.69 15.45 11.61
C ASN A 92 -0.18 14.09 12.12
N TRP A 93 0.74 13.46 11.40
CA TRP A 93 1.34 12.20 11.84
C TRP A 93 2.09 12.38 13.17
N PHE A 94 2.93 13.42 13.29
CA PHE A 94 3.64 13.74 14.52
C PHE A 94 2.70 14.04 15.69
N GLU A 95 1.63 14.80 15.45
CA GLU A 95 0.65 15.09 16.51
C GLU A 95 -0.05 13.80 16.98
N ARG A 96 -0.36 12.89 16.06
CA ARG A 96 -1.07 11.65 16.36
C ARG A 96 -0.22 10.62 17.12
N ILE A 97 1.10 10.65 16.95
CA ILE A 97 2.04 9.74 17.63
C ILE A 97 2.65 10.33 18.90
N LYS A 98 2.30 11.57 19.25
CA LYS A 98 2.77 12.25 20.45
C LYS A 98 2.45 11.46 21.71
N GLY A 99 3.45 11.25 22.56
CA GLY A 99 3.35 10.40 23.75
C GLY A 99 3.48 8.89 23.49
N LEU A 100 3.60 8.46 22.22
CA LEU A 100 3.82 7.07 21.83
C LEU A 100 5.23 6.83 21.28
N GLU A 101 6.15 7.79 21.42
CA GLU A 101 7.46 7.79 20.76
C GLU A 101 8.32 6.60 21.17
N ASN A 102 8.17 6.15 22.42
CA ASN A 102 8.92 5.04 23.01
C ASN A 102 8.18 3.71 23.00
N GLU A 103 6.99 3.64 22.39
CA GLU A 103 6.26 2.38 22.24
C GLU A 103 7.08 1.38 21.41
N PRO A 104 7.12 0.10 21.83
CA PRO A 104 7.81 -0.92 21.06
C PRO A 104 7.11 -1.16 19.70
N GLU A 105 7.83 -1.80 18.77
CA GLU A 105 7.21 -2.33 17.55
C GLU A 105 6.06 -3.28 17.93
N ARG A 106 4.96 -3.24 17.17
CA ARG A 106 3.67 -3.90 17.48
C ARG A 106 2.90 -3.29 18.66
N GLY A 107 3.44 -2.25 19.30
CA GLY A 107 2.78 -1.45 20.34
C GLY A 107 1.75 -0.46 19.80
N ALA A 108 1.31 0.46 20.66
CA ALA A 108 0.21 1.39 20.35
C ALA A 108 0.55 2.36 19.20
N ARG A 109 1.83 2.75 19.05
CA ARG A 109 2.30 3.59 17.94
C ARG A 109 2.05 2.96 16.58
N CYS A 110 2.23 1.64 16.46
CA CYS A 110 1.96 0.93 15.20
C CYS A 110 0.46 1.00 14.85
N THR A 111 -0.44 0.80 15.82
CA THR A 111 -1.89 0.97 15.62
C THR A 111 -2.22 2.36 15.13
N ALA A 112 -1.72 3.42 15.81
CA ALA A 112 -1.99 4.80 15.44
C ALA A 112 -1.51 5.11 14.01
N CYS A 113 -0.34 4.60 13.63
CA CYS A 113 0.24 4.77 12.31
C CYS A 113 -0.53 4.03 11.21
N PHE A 114 -1.02 2.80 11.48
CA PHE A 114 -1.86 2.07 10.53
C PHE A 114 -3.24 2.69 10.40
N ASP A 115 -3.86 3.12 11.50
CA ASP A 115 -5.16 3.77 11.50
C ASP A 115 -5.15 5.00 10.60
N MET A 116 -4.17 5.90 10.74
CA MET A 116 -4.04 7.08 9.88
C MET A 116 -3.98 6.72 8.39
N ARG A 117 -3.19 5.70 8.05
CA ARG A 117 -3.04 5.27 6.66
C ARG A 117 -4.33 4.72 6.10
N PHE A 118 -4.96 3.81 6.83
CA PHE A 118 -6.19 3.16 6.38
C PHE A 118 -7.39 4.10 6.38
N GLU A 119 -7.46 5.07 7.28
CA GLU A 119 -8.50 6.09 7.28
C GLU A 119 -8.48 6.92 5.99
N ARG A 120 -7.30 7.36 5.55
CA ARG A 120 -7.15 8.10 4.29
C ARG A 120 -7.39 7.22 3.08
N THR A 121 -6.91 5.98 3.08
CA THR A 121 -7.19 5.01 2.01
C THR A 121 -8.68 4.70 1.89
N ALA A 122 -9.38 4.44 3.00
CA ALA A 122 -10.80 4.12 2.99
C ALA A 122 -11.66 5.31 2.56
N LEU A 123 -11.31 6.54 3.01
CA LEU A 123 -11.95 7.76 2.55
C LEU A 123 -11.80 7.93 1.04
N TYR A 124 -10.57 7.85 0.53
CA TYR A 124 -10.32 7.99 -0.90
C TYR A 124 -11.05 6.91 -1.71
N ALA A 125 -11.03 5.66 -1.22
CA ALA A 125 -11.74 4.57 -1.85
C ALA A 125 -13.24 4.87 -2.00
N HIS A 126 -13.88 5.32 -0.92
CA HIS A 126 -15.29 5.69 -0.90
C HIS A 126 -15.60 6.84 -1.88
N GLU A 127 -14.82 7.91 -1.84
CA GLU A 127 -15.02 9.11 -2.67
C GLU A 127 -14.86 8.83 -4.18
N HIS A 128 -14.04 7.84 -4.54
CA HIS A 128 -13.69 7.53 -5.93
C HIS A 128 -14.27 6.19 -6.41
N GLY A 129 -15.21 5.62 -5.65
CA GLY A 129 -15.97 4.43 -6.02
C GLY A 129 -15.16 3.13 -6.07
N PHE A 130 -14.04 3.04 -5.34
CA PHE A 130 -13.35 1.78 -5.11
C PHE A 130 -14.14 0.94 -4.10
N ASP A 131 -14.33 -0.33 -4.42
CA ASP A 131 -15.16 -1.24 -3.64
C ASP A 131 -14.35 -2.18 -2.73
N THR A 132 -13.02 -2.17 -2.92
CA THR A 132 -12.09 -3.05 -2.22
C THR A 132 -10.80 -2.28 -1.92
N ILE A 133 -10.35 -2.35 -0.67
CA ILE A 133 -9.02 -1.86 -0.28
C ILE A 133 -8.07 -3.05 -0.03
N VAL A 134 -6.85 -2.93 -0.52
CA VAL A 134 -5.75 -3.90 -0.30
C VAL A 134 -4.54 -3.13 0.25
N SER A 135 -3.64 -3.80 0.95
CA SER A 135 -2.46 -3.15 1.52
C SER A 135 -1.20 -4.02 1.48
N SER A 136 -0.08 -3.40 1.13
CA SER A 136 1.25 -4.04 1.19
C SER A 136 1.85 -4.08 2.60
N LEU A 137 1.17 -3.53 3.62
CA LEU A 137 1.70 -3.50 4.98
C LEU A 137 2.00 -4.90 5.52
N GLY A 138 1.24 -5.91 5.09
CA GLY A 138 1.33 -7.29 5.60
C GLY A 138 2.56 -8.11 5.17
N ILE A 139 3.41 -7.58 4.28
CA ILE A 139 4.62 -8.29 3.83
C ILE A 139 5.71 -8.35 4.92
N SER A 140 5.70 -7.43 5.88
CA SER A 140 6.74 -7.37 6.90
C SER A 140 6.51 -8.39 8.01
N ARG A 141 7.44 -9.34 8.18
CA ARG A 141 7.49 -10.27 9.33
C ARG A 141 7.55 -9.57 10.70
N TRP A 142 7.96 -8.31 10.72
CA TRP A 142 8.11 -7.53 11.95
C TRP A 142 6.79 -6.94 12.43
N LYS A 143 5.79 -6.81 11.56
CA LYS A 143 4.48 -6.28 11.93
C LYS A 143 3.55 -7.39 12.43
N ASP A 144 2.54 -6.96 13.17
CA ASP A 144 1.43 -7.81 13.59
C ASP A 144 0.31 -7.74 12.55
N MET A 145 0.00 -8.87 11.92
CA MET A 145 -1.04 -8.96 10.88
C MET A 145 -2.44 -8.69 11.41
N ASP A 146 -2.74 -9.12 12.64
CA ASP A 146 -4.05 -8.88 13.23
C ASP A 146 -4.21 -7.40 13.57
N GLN A 147 -3.14 -6.73 14.00
CA GLN A 147 -3.13 -5.28 14.21
C GLN A 147 -3.42 -4.53 12.90
N ILE A 148 -2.76 -4.89 11.80
CA ILE A 148 -2.98 -4.30 10.47
C ILE A 148 -4.44 -4.53 10.02
N ASN A 149 -4.92 -5.78 10.11
CA ASN A 149 -6.27 -6.15 9.68
C ASN A 149 -7.34 -5.42 10.49
N ARG A 150 -7.18 -5.33 11.82
CA ARG A 150 -8.11 -4.58 12.67
C ARG A 150 -8.15 -3.10 12.31
N SER A 151 -7.02 -2.48 12.00
CA SER A 151 -6.96 -1.08 11.54
C SER A 151 -7.67 -0.89 10.20
N GLY A 152 -7.42 -1.77 9.22
CA GLY A 152 -8.10 -1.75 7.93
C GLY A 152 -9.62 -1.93 8.06
N GLN A 153 -10.07 -2.90 8.87
CA GLN A 153 -11.49 -3.14 9.13
C GLN A 153 -12.16 -1.94 9.81
N ARG A 154 -11.53 -1.34 10.83
CA ARG A 154 -12.06 -0.13 11.49
C ARG A 154 -12.22 1.05 10.53
N ALA A 155 -11.27 1.24 9.62
CA ALA A 155 -11.32 2.31 8.64
C ALA A 155 -12.41 2.06 7.59
N ALA A 156 -12.45 0.85 7.02
CA ALA A 156 -13.44 0.47 6.01
C ALA A 156 -14.88 0.53 6.55
N ALA A 157 -15.11 0.14 7.81
CA ALA A 157 -16.43 0.16 8.45
C ALA A 157 -17.06 1.55 8.60
N ARG A 158 -16.33 2.64 8.32
CA ARG A 158 -16.85 4.01 8.30
C ARG A 158 -17.65 4.31 7.03
N TYR A 159 -17.56 3.45 6.02
CA TYR A 159 -18.16 3.63 4.70
C TYR A 159 -19.06 2.42 4.35
N PRO A 160 -20.14 2.64 3.58
CA PRO A 160 -21.11 1.60 3.23
C PRO A 160 -20.57 0.55 2.24
#